data_AF-A0A3B9MJM1-F1
#
_entry.id   AF-A0A3B9MJM1-F1
#
_cell.length_a   1.000
_cell.length_b   1.000
_cell.length_c   1.000
_cell.angle_alpha   90.00
_cell.angle_beta   90.00
_cell.angle_gamma   90.00
#
_symmetry.space_group_name_H-M   'P 1'
#
loop_
_entity.id
_entity.type
_entity.pdbx_description
1 polymer ?
#
loop_
_entity_poly.entity_id
_entity_poly.type
_entity_poly.pdbx_seq_one_letter_code
_entity_poly.pdbx_strand_id
1 'polypeptide(L)'
;MKIHEYQGKELLRRFGVPVPRGLVARTPEEAYTAAKELATDVVVVKAQIHAGGRGKGGGVKLAKSPEEAREIAARMLGMKLVTHQTGPEGREVRVLLIEEGLPIDKEFYLGIVLDRASGRPVFMASEAGGMDIEEVAARTPEKILKETVDPAVGFRAFQARKLAFGLGIPSDLINQAVKFMQSLYAAYEQMDASLMEINPFLLTKDNRLMALDAKVNFDDNALFRHKEFLE
;
A
#
# COMPACT_ATOMS: atom_id res chain seq x y z
N MET A 1 6.75 14.39 -4.32
CA MET A 1 5.40 14.35 -4.97
C MET A 1 4.61 13.19 -4.38
N LYS A 2 3.29 13.32 -4.21
CA LYS A 2 2.41 12.22 -3.79
C LYS A 2 1.68 11.65 -5.00
N ILE A 3 1.46 10.34 -5.02
CA ILE A 3 0.65 9.66 -6.03
C ILE A 3 -0.50 8.88 -5.39
N HIS A 4 -1.50 8.55 -6.20
CA HIS A 4 -2.61 7.71 -5.79
C HIS A 4 -2.17 6.24 -5.61
N GLU A 5 -2.92 5.48 -4.80
CA GLU A 5 -2.65 4.06 -4.54
C GLU A 5 -2.59 3.24 -5.84
N TYR A 6 -3.49 3.49 -6.80
CA TYR A 6 -3.49 2.76 -8.08
C TYR A 6 -2.19 3.00 -8.88
N GLN A 7 -1.65 4.23 -8.86
CA GLN A 7 -0.39 4.57 -9.52
C GLN A 7 0.79 3.89 -8.79
N GLY A 8 0.78 3.94 -7.46
CA GLY A 8 1.79 3.28 -6.64
C GLY A 8 1.83 1.78 -6.88
N LYS A 9 0.67 1.12 -6.94
CA LYS A 9 0.55 -0.31 -7.24
C LYS A 9 1.03 -0.67 -8.64
N GLU A 10 0.73 0.16 -9.63
CA GLU A 10 1.21 -0.05 -11.00
C GLU A 10 2.75 0.03 -11.07
N LEU A 11 3.35 1.01 -10.38
CA LEU A 11 4.80 1.11 -10.29
C LEU A 11 5.40 -0.09 -9.54
N LEU A 12 4.86 -0.44 -8.38
CA LEU A 12 5.32 -1.58 -7.57
C LEU A 12 5.27 -2.92 -8.35
N ARG A 13 4.25 -3.11 -9.19
CA ARG A 13 4.13 -4.28 -10.06
C ARG A 13 5.32 -4.42 -11.02
N ARG A 14 5.86 -3.31 -11.53
CA ARG A 14 7.06 -3.29 -12.41
C ARG A 14 8.33 -3.76 -11.69
N PHE A 15 8.40 -3.58 -10.36
CA PHE A 15 9.48 -4.10 -9.52
C PHE A 15 9.25 -5.53 -9.03
N GLY A 16 8.16 -6.17 -9.48
CA GLY A 16 7.80 -7.53 -9.07
C GLY A 16 7.24 -7.62 -7.66
N VAL A 17 6.77 -6.51 -7.08
CA VAL A 17 6.03 -6.52 -5.81
C VAL A 17 4.60 -7.00 -6.10
N PRO A 18 4.15 -8.12 -5.52
CA PRO A 18 2.79 -8.60 -5.68
C PRO A 18 1.77 -7.61 -5.12
N VAL A 19 0.86 -7.16 -5.96
CA VAL A 19 -0.28 -6.30 -5.64
C VAL A 19 -1.55 -7.00 -6.16
N PRO A 20 -2.72 -6.79 -5.55
CA PRO A 20 -3.94 -7.39 -6.05
C PRO A 20 -4.29 -6.86 -7.45
N ARG A 21 -5.08 -7.63 -8.20
CA ARG A 21 -5.66 -7.16 -9.46
C ARG A 21 -6.67 -6.07 -9.17
N GLY A 22 -6.57 -4.96 -9.90
CA GLY A 22 -7.52 -3.87 -9.77
C GLY A 22 -7.54 -2.97 -10.99
N LEU A 23 -8.67 -2.32 -11.21
CA LEU A 23 -8.92 -1.41 -12.32
C LEU A 23 -9.43 -0.07 -11.79
N VAL A 24 -9.04 0.99 -12.49
CA VAL A 24 -9.47 2.35 -12.17
C VAL A 24 -10.86 2.60 -12.74
N ALA A 25 -11.72 3.24 -11.97
CA ALA A 25 -13.03 3.68 -12.39
C ALA A 25 -13.26 5.17 -12.07
N ARG A 26 -13.76 5.93 -13.05
CA ARG A 26 -14.14 7.35 -12.96
C ARG A 26 -15.64 7.55 -13.07
N THR A 27 -16.37 6.51 -13.44
CA THR A 27 -17.83 6.49 -13.50
C THR A 27 -18.36 5.23 -12.79
N PRO A 28 -19.62 5.22 -12.35
CA PRO A 28 -20.22 4.01 -11.78
C PRO A 28 -20.22 2.83 -12.76
N GLU A 29 -20.38 3.10 -14.05
CA GLU A 29 -20.41 2.12 -15.14
C GLU A 29 -19.02 1.54 -15.43
N GLU A 30 -17.96 2.33 -15.28
CA GLU A 30 -16.59 1.81 -15.26
C GLU A 30 -16.38 0.89 -14.05
N ALA A 31 -16.93 1.23 -12.87
CA ALA A 31 -16.83 0.38 -11.68
C ALA A 31 -17.56 -0.96 -11.85
N TYR A 32 -18.73 -0.93 -12.50
CA TYR A 32 -19.47 -2.13 -12.90
C TYR A 32 -18.64 -3.03 -13.81
N THR A 33 -18.07 -2.44 -14.86
CA THR A 33 -17.25 -3.17 -15.85
C THR A 33 -16.01 -3.76 -15.20
N ALA A 34 -15.30 -2.99 -14.38
CA ALA A 34 -14.14 -3.44 -13.62
C ALA A 34 -14.47 -4.63 -12.70
N ALA A 35 -15.59 -4.56 -11.97
CA ALA A 35 -16.02 -5.64 -11.09
C ALA A 35 -16.34 -6.93 -11.87
N LYS A 36 -16.95 -6.81 -13.06
CA LYS A 36 -17.16 -7.94 -13.97
C LYS A 36 -15.85 -8.54 -14.46
N GLU A 37 -14.89 -7.70 -14.85
CA GLU A 37 -13.61 -8.14 -15.42
C GLU A 37 -12.73 -8.86 -14.40
N LEU A 38 -12.73 -8.40 -13.14
CA LEU A 38 -11.99 -9.06 -12.06
C LEU A 38 -12.48 -10.50 -11.81
N ALA A 39 -13.76 -10.75 -12.08
CA ALA A 39 -14.41 -12.06 -11.99
C ALA A 39 -14.18 -12.76 -10.64
N THR A 40 -14.37 -12.02 -9.54
CA THR A 40 -14.29 -12.51 -8.16
C THR A 40 -15.61 -12.34 -7.42
N ASP A 41 -15.87 -13.18 -6.42
CA ASP A 41 -17.11 -13.14 -5.63
C ASP A 41 -17.30 -11.81 -4.87
N VAL A 42 -16.18 -11.19 -4.49
CA VAL A 42 -16.16 -9.91 -3.79
C VAL A 42 -15.11 -9.01 -4.44
N VAL A 43 -15.44 -7.73 -4.59
CA VAL A 43 -14.50 -6.66 -4.95
C VAL A 43 -14.48 -5.59 -3.87
N VAL A 44 -13.40 -4.84 -3.82
CA VAL A 44 -13.22 -3.70 -2.91
C VAL A 44 -13.27 -2.41 -3.75
N VAL A 45 -14.17 -1.49 -3.40
CA VAL A 45 -14.25 -0.15 -3.98
C VAL A 45 -13.48 0.82 -3.07
N LYS A 46 -12.39 1.39 -3.59
CA LYS A 46 -11.46 2.24 -2.85
C LYS A 46 -11.37 3.64 -3.43
N ALA A 47 -11.75 4.64 -2.66
CA ALA A 47 -11.57 6.05 -2.98
C ALA A 47 -10.09 6.40 -3.15
N GLN A 48 -9.75 7.08 -4.25
CA GLN A 48 -8.39 7.50 -4.55
C GLN A 48 -8.20 8.97 -4.17
N ILE A 49 -7.58 9.21 -3.01
CA ILE A 49 -7.18 10.53 -2.51
C ILE A 49 -5.76 10.46 -1.93
N HIS A 50 -5.04 11.59 -1.89
CA HIS A 50 -3.68 11.67 -1.31
C HIS A 50 -3.69 11.75 0.23
N ALA A 51 -4.40 10.83 0.88
CA ALA A 51 -4.50 10.74 2.34
C ALA A 51 -4.79 9.30 2.80
N GLY A 52 -4.24 8.93 3.95
CA GLY A 52 -4.53 7.68 4.65
C GLY A 52 -5.83 7.74 5.46
N GLY A 53 -6.17 6.62 6.12
CA GLY A 53 -7.37 6.52 6.97
C GLY A 53 -8.70 6.43 6.22
N ARG A 54 -8.66 6.13 4.92
CA ARG A 54 -9.82 6.10 4.01
C ARG A 54 -10.90 5.12 4.48
N GLY A 55 -10.52 3.96 5.01
CA GLY A 55 -11.46 2.97 5.53
C GLY A 55 -12.34 3.52 6.65
N LYS A 56 -11.74 4.19 7.66
CA LYS A 56 -12.47 4.84 8.76
C LYS A 56 -13.38 5.97 8.26
N GLY A 57 -12.97 6.68 7.21
CA GLY A 57 -13.77 7.74 6.55
C GLY A 57 -14.86 7.22 5.60
N GLY A 58 -15.02 5.91 5.46
CA GLY A 58 -16.01 5.31 4.56
C GLY A 58 -15.59 5.26 3.08
N GLY A 59 -14.34 5.58 2.77
CA GLY A 59 -13.75 5.53 1.42
C GLY A 59 -13.25 4.15 0.98
N VAL A 60 -13.52 3.10 1.74
CA VAL A 60 -13.23 1.70 1.37
C VAL A 60 -14.47 0.87 1.69
N LYS A 61 -15.03 0.18 0.70
CA LYS A 61 -16.23 -0.66 0.86
C LYS A 61 -16.11 -1.94 0.05
N LEU A 62 -16.72 -3.02 0.56
CA LEU A 62 -16.85 -4.28 -0.17
C LEU A 62 -18.12 -4.24 -1.03
N ALA A 63 -18.06 -4.85 -2.21
CA ALA A 63 -19.20 -5.17 -3.06
C ALA A 63 -19.18 -6.66 -3.41
N LYS A 64 -20.34 -7.30 -3.35
CA LYS A 64 -20.55 -8.73 -3.61
C LYS A 64 -21.15 -8.99 -5.00
N SER A 65 -21.34 -7.94 -5.78
CA SER A 65 -21.73 -8.04 -7.19
C SER A 65 -21.26 -6.81 -7.97
N PRO A 66 -21.16 -6.89 -9.30
CA PRO A 66 -20.92 -5.72 -10.15
C PRO A 66 -21.97 -4.61 -9.95
N GLU A 67 -23.23 -4.98 -9.74
CA GLU A 67 -24.32 -4.04 -9.47
C GLU A 67 -24.08 -3.27 -8.15
N GLU A 68 -23.67 -3.97 -7.09
CA GLU A 68 -23.33 -3.34 -5.80
C GLU A 68 -22.09 -2.44 -5.94
N ALA A 69 -21.08 -2.85 -6.72
CA ALA A 69 -19.90 -2.03 -6.99
C ALA A 69 -20.28 -0.70 -7.67
N ARG A 70 -21.20 -0.75 -8.64
CA ARG A 70 -21.77 0.44 -9.28
C ARG A 70 -22.49 1.35 -8.29
N GLU A 71 -23.36 0.80 -7.45
CA GLU A 71 -24.11 1.58 -6.45
C GLU A 71 -23.21 2.25 -5.40
N ILE A 72 -22.15 1.57 -4.98
CA ILE A 72 -21.13 2.15 -4.09
C ILE A 72 -20.39 3.26 -4.84
N ALA A 73 -19.99 3.01 -6.09
CA ALA A 73 -19.27 4.01 -6.89
C ALA A 73 -20.08 5.29 -7.10
N ALA A 74 -21.39 5.17 -7.38
CA ALA A 74 -22.29 6.31 -7.53
C ALA A 74 -22.42 7.16 -6.26
N ARG A 75 -22.26 6.55 -5.08
CA ARG A 75 -22.27 7.25 -3.79
C ARG A 75 -20.91 7.86 -3.43
N MET A 76 -19.83 7.23 -3.85
CA MET A 76 -18.47 7.68 -3.54
C MET A 76 -17.98 8.78 -4.48
N LEU A 77 -18.21 8.66 -5.79
CA LEU A 77 -17.74 9.66 -6.75
C LEU A 77 -18.42 11.01 -6.49
N GLY A 78 -17.62 12.07 -6.40
CA GLY A 78 -18.07 13.43 -6.08
C GLY A 78 -18.25 13.71 -4.58
N MET A 79 -18.18 12.69 -3.71
CA MET A 79 -18.27 12.93 -2.26
C MET A 79 -16.99 13.60 -1.74
N LYS A 80 -17.11 14.38 -0.66
CA LYS A 80 -15.96 14.83 0.13
C LYS A 80 -15.62 13.77 1.18
N LEU A 81 -14.49 13.10 1.00
CA LEU A 81 -13.98 12.12 1.95
C LEU A 81 -13.14 12.82 3.03
N VAL A 82 -13.63 12.77 4.27
CA VAL A 82 -12.93 13.27 5.45
C VAL A 82 -12.21 12.12 6.14
N THR A 83 -10.92 12.29 6.38
CA THR A 83 -10.08 11.41 7.19
C THR A 83 -9.32 12.23 8.23
N HIS A 84 -8.70 11.57 9.21
CA HIS A 84 -7.83 12.23 10.18
C HIS A 84 -6.64 12.97 9.52
N GLN A 85 -6.28 12.64 8.27
CA GLN A 85 -5.19 13.28 7.53
C GLN A 85 -5.66 14.38 6.56
N THR A 86 -6.95 14.50 6.27
CA THR A 86 -7.48 15.51 5.33
C THR A 86 -8.03 16.75 6.01
N GLY A 87 -8.21 16.75 7.33
CA GLY A 87 -8.93 17.83 8.01
C GLY A 87 -10.43 17.87 7.67
N PRO A 88 -11.18 18.84 8.25
CA PRO A 88 -12.62 18.99 8.07
C PRO A 88 -13.04 19.31 6.62
N GLU A 89 -12.14 19.86 5.81
CA GLU A 89 -12.38 20.19 4.41
C GLU A 89 -12.56 18.94 3.53
N GLY A 90 -11.96 17.81 3.93
CA GLY A 90 -11.96 16.57 3.18
C GLY A 90 -11.26 16.67 1.82
N ARG A 91 -11.35 15.60 1.04
CA ARG A 91 -10.92 15.57 -0.37
C ARG A 91 -12.02 15.01 -1.24
N GLU A 92 -12.28 15.67 -2.37
CA GLU A 92 -13.25 15.20 -3.34
C GLU A 92 -12.75 13.91 -3.99
N VAL A 93 -13.60 12.88 -4.00
CA VAL A 93 -13.30 11.59 -4.62
C VAL A 93 -13.66 11.67 -6.09
N ARG A 94 -12.66 11.72 -6.97
CA ARG A 94 -12.84 11.78 -8.43
C ARG A 94 -12.55 10.48 -9.15
N VAL A 95 -11.85 9.58 -8.46
CA VAL A 95 -11.34 8.33 -9.01
C VAL A 95 -11.51 7.24 -7.95
N LEU A 96 -11.89 6.05 -8.40
CA LEU A 96 -11.98 4.84 -7.60
C LEU A 96 -11.00 3.80 -8.14
N LEU A 97 -10.52 2.95 -7.24
CA LEU A 97 -9.87 1.69 -7.56
C LEU A 97 -10.82 0.56 -7.18
N ILE A 98 -11.18 -0.27 -8.16
CA ILE A 98 -11.94 -1.50 -7.97
C ILE A 98 -10.93 -2.63 -7.94
N GLU A 99 -10.87 -3.35 -6.83
CA GLU A 99 -9.81 -4.35 -6.59
C GLU A 99 -10.42 -5.70 -6.21
N GLU A 100 -9.75 -6.80 -6.55
CA GLU A 100 -10.19 -8.14 -6.15
C GLU A 100 -10.19 -8.29 -4.62
N GLY A 101 -11.23 -8.94 -4.08
CA GLY A 101 -11.24 -9.37 -2.69
C GLY A 101 -10.23 -10.51 -2.46
N LEU A 102 -9.44 -10.40 -1.40
CA LEU A 102 -8.46 -11.42 -1.01
C LEU A 102 -8.86 -12.15 0.28
N PRO A 103 -8.56 -13.45 0.42
CA PRO A 103 -8.83 -14.19 1.65
C PRO A 103 -7.77 -13.86 2.70
N ILE A 104 -8.02 -12.83 3.51
CA ILE A 104 -7.09 -12.33 4.53
C ILE A 104 -6.87 -13.37 5.64
N ASP A 105 -5.61 -13.65 5.96
CA ASP A 105 -5.20 -14.40 7.16
C ASP A 105 -4.59 -13.46 8.21
N LYS A 106 -3.51 -12.74 7.85
CA LYS A 106 -2.85 -11.78 8.73
C LYS A 106 -2.49 -10.49 8.00
N GLU A 107 -2.58 -9.37 8.72
CA GLU A 107 -2.19 -8.05 8.23
C GLU A 107 -0.97 -7.55 9.00
N PHE A 108 0.03 -7.10 8.25
CA PHE A 108 1.28 -6.53 8.77
C PHE A 108 1.47 -5.11 8.24
N TYR A 109 2.46 -4.41 8.79
CA TYR A 109 2.93 -3.12 8.29
C TYR A 109 4.35 -3.28 7.73
N LEU A 110 4.63 -2.62 6.59
CA LEU A 110 5.99 -2.39 6.10
C LEU A 110 6.16 -0.92 5.72
N GLY A 111 7.31 -0.34 6.06
CA GLY A 111 7.64 1.06 5.74
C GLY A 111 9.13 1.25 5.46
N ILE A 112 9.47 2.13 4.53
CA ILE A 112 10.86 2.54 4.23
C ILE A 112 10.89 4.07 4.21
N VAL A 113 11.79 4.64 5.01
CA VAL A 113 12.01 6.09 5.12
C VAL A 113 13.50 6.38 5.25
N LEU A 114 13.90 7.60 4.89
CA LEU A 114 15.21 8.12 5.24
C LEU A 114 15.21 8.57 6.71
N ASP A 115 15.91 7.85 7.58
CA ASP A 115 16.13 8.31 8.95
C ASP A 115 17.16 9.45 8.94
N ARG A 116 16.70 10.65 9.30
CA ARG A 116 17.52 11.86 9.28
C ARG A 116 18.61 11.85 10.36
N ALA A 117 18.42 11.13 11.45
CA ALA A 117 19.41 11.08 12.53
C ALA A 117 20.66 10.30 12.10
N SER A 118 20.47 9.15 11.45
CA SER A 118 21.57 8.34 10.92
C SER A 118 21.98 8.70 9.48
N GLY A 119 21.15 9.45 8.76
CA GLY A 119 21.35 9.75 7.34
C GLY A 119 21.22 8.50 6.46
N ARG A 120 20.47 7.49 6.89
CA ARG A 120 20.38 6.18 6.24
C ARG A 120 18.92 5.76 6.03
N PRO A 121 18.60 5.01 4.95
CA PRO A 121 17.30 4.38 4.84
C PRO A 121 17.08 3.37 5.98
N VAL A 122 15.87 3.36 6.55
CA VAL A 122 15.46 2.39 7.57
C VAL A 122 14.22 1.67 7.06
N PHE A 123 14.30 0.34 7.02
CA PHE A 123 13.18 -0.55 6.74
C PHE A 123 12.51 -0.91 8.07
N MET A 124 11.24 -0.57 8.20
CA MET A 124 10.40 -0.83 9.36
C MET A 124 9.38 -1.93 9.05
N ALA A 125 9.09 -2.77 10.03
CA ALA A 125 8.05 -3.78 9.95
C ALA A 125 7.30 -3.90 11.28
N SER A 126 6.00 -4.22 11.25
CA SER A 126 5.22 -4.48 12.46
C SER A 126 4.10 -5.49 12.23
N GLU A 127 3.76 -6.25 13.27
CA GLU A 127 2.54 -7.08 13.32
C GLU A 127 1.26 -6.24 13.43
N ALA A 128 1.37 -4.94 13.71
CA ALA A 128 0.24 -4.02 13.80
C ALA A 128 -0.22 -3.51 12.42
N GLY A 129 -0.52 -4.41 11.49
CA GLY A 129 -1.09 -4.06 10.17
C GLY A 129 -2.48 -3.44 10.27
N GLY A 130 -2.82 -2.58 9.30
CA GLY A 130 -4.11 -1.88 9.26
C GLY A 130 -4.27 -0.75 10.29
N MET A 131 -3.25 -0.53 11.14
CA MET A 131 -3.20 0.53 12.14
C MET A 131 -2.36 1.72 11.64
N ASP A 132 -2.57 2.88 12.27
CA ASP A 132 -1.71 4.05 12.08
C ASP A 132 -0.34 3.76 12.75
N ILE A 133 0.74 3.82 11.98
CA ILE A 133 2.06 3.41 12.47
C ILE A 133 2.63 4.45 13.46
N GLU A 134 2.25 5.71 13.33
CA GLU A 134 2.60 6.76 14.27
C GLU A 134 1.95 6.52 15.65
N GLU A 135 0.71 6.02 15.69
CA GLU A 135 0.08 5.58 16.94
C GLU A 135 0.83 4.39 17.56
N VAL A 136 1.20 3.40 16.74
CA VAL A 136 1.99 2.23 17.21
C VAL A 136 3.34 2.67 17.75
N ALA A 137 4.01 3.60 17.08
CA ALA A 137 5.31 4.14 17.51
C ALA A 137 5.21 4.90 18.84
N ALA A 138 4.10 5.59 19.10
CA ALA A 138 3.88 6.33 20.34
C ALA A 138 3.51 5.42 21.52
N ARG A 139 2.74 4.35 21.28
CA ARG A 139 2.14 3.53 22.35
C ARG A 139 2.89 2.21 22.60
N THR A 140 3.37 1.57 21.55
CA THR A 140 4.03 0.26 21.58
C THR A 140 5.22 0.23 20.61
N PRO A 141 6.25 1.09 20.81
CA PRO A 141 7.39 1.20 19.90
C PRO A 141 8.16 -0.12 19.72
N GLU A 142 8.11 -1.01 20.70
CA GLU A 142 8.72 -2.34 20.68
C GLU A 142 8.13 -3.27 19.61
N LYS A 143 6.92 -2.97 19.12
CA LYS A 143 6.29 -3.71 18.01
C LYS A 143 6.81 -3.30 16.63
N ILE A 144 7.66 -2.29 16.55
CA ILE A 144 8.25 -1.82 15.30
C ILE A 144 9.67 -2.34 15.19
N LEU A 145 9.83 -3.37 14.35
CA LEU A 145 11.13 -3.90 13.97
C LEU A 145 11.77 -2.94 12.98
N LYS A 146 13.09 -2.76 13.08
CA LYS A 146 13.85 -1.84 12.22
C LYS A 146 15.14 -2.49 11.74
N GLU A 147 15.42 -2.33 10.46
CA GLU A 147 16.70 -2.67 9.84
C GLU A 147 17.24 -1.42 9.13
N THR A 148 18.40 -0.93 9.58
CA THR A 148 19.09 0.19 8.92
C THR A 148 19.84 -0.33 7.71
N VAL A 149 19.69 0.37 6.58
CA VAL A 149 20.33 -0.03 5.33
C VAL A 149 21.59 0.81 5.13
N ASP A 150 22.71 0.12 4.93
CA ASP A 150 23.96 0.79 4.55
C ASP A 150 23.95 1.06 3.04
N PRO A 151 24.05 2.32 2.58
CA PRO A 151 23.93 2.65 1.16
C PRO A 151 24.98 2.00 0.26
N ALA A 152 26.16 1.64 0.79
CA ALA A 152 27.21 1.01 -0.01
C ALA A 152 26.87 -0.43 -0.41
N VAL A 153 25.99 -1.09 0.36
CA VAL A 153 25.61 -2.49 0.14
C VAL A 153 24.13 -2.65 -0.20
N GLY A 154 23.27 -1.69 0.17
CA GLY A 154 21.82 -1.80 -0.01
C GLY A 154 21.18 -2.86 0.89
N PHE A 155 19.87 -3.05 0.74
CA PHE A 155 19.10 -3.94 1.61
C PHE A 155 19.34 -5.42 1.30
N ARG A 156 19.87 -6.15 2.29
CA ARG A 156 20.32 -7.54 2.10
C ARG A 156 19.30 -8.55 2.57
N ALA A 157 19.35 -9.75 1.96
CA ALA A 157 18.43 -10.85 2.27
C ALA A 157 18.42 -11.26 3.75
N PHE A 158 19.55 -11.13 4.48
CA PHE A 158 19.57 -11.45 5.91
C PHE A 158 18.74 -10.46 6.74
N GLN A 159 18.68 -9.18 6.35
CA GLN A 159 17.85 -8.16 6.99
C GLN A 159 16.38 -8.47 6.76
N ALA A 160 16.03 -8.79 5.50
CA ALA A 160 14.68 -9.21 5.15
C ALA A 160 14.24 -10.47 5.91
N ARG A 161 15.11 -11.47 6.07
CA ARG A 161 14.84 -12.66 6.90
C ARG A 161 14.60 -12.29 8.36
N LYS A 162 15.42 -11.40 8.92
CA LYS A 162 15.27 -10.95 10.32
C LYS A 162 13.93 -10.26 10.54
N LEU A 163 13.51 -9.37 9.63
CA LEU A 163 12.17 -8.77 9.68
C LEU A 163 11.06 -9.81 9.52
N ALA A 164 11.16 -10.71 8.53
CA ALA A 164 10.14 -11.73 8.30
C ALA A 164 9.96 -12.70 9.48
N PHE A 165 11.05 -13.14 10.12
CA PHE A 165 10.96 -13.94 11.35
C PHE A 165 10.38 -13.14 12.51
N GLY A 166 10.76 -11.87 12.67
CA GLY A 166 10.22 -11.01 13.71
C GLY A 166 8.73 -10.70 13.53
N LEU A 167 8.22 -10.73 12.30
CA LEU A 167 6.78 -10.65 11.98
C LEU A 167 6.03 -11.98 12.19
N GLY A 168 6.73 -13.07 12.54
CA GLY A 168 6.12 -14.39 12.66
C GLY A 168 5.60 -14.94 11.32
N ILE A 169 6.23 -14.58 10.19
CA ILE A 169 5.91 -15.16 8.88
C ILE A 169 6.27 -16.66 8.91
N PRO A 170 5.38 -17.56 8.43
CA PRO A 170 5.65 -18.99 8.35
C PRO A 170 6.96 -19.31 7.61
N SER A 171 7.67 -20.34 8.08
CA SER A 171 9.03 -20.66 7.61
C SER A 171 9.10 -20.98 6.10
N ASP A 172 8.06 -21.60 5.56
CA ASP A 172 7.88 -21.90 4.14
C ASP A 172 7.66 -20.64 3.28
N LEU A 173 7.21 -19.53 3.89
CA LEU A 173 6.97 -18.25 3.21
C LEU A 173 8.11 -17.24 3.35
N ILE A 174 9.16 -17.55 4.12
CA ILE A 174 10.29 -16.64 4.33
C ILE A 174 10.97 -16.23 3.02
N ASN A 175 11.17 -17.15 2.09
CA ASN A 175 11.77 -16.81 0.79
C ASN A 175 10.89 -15.86 -0.03
N GLN A 176 9.56 -16.01 0.05
CA GLN A 176 8.61 -15.11 -0.59
C GLN A 176 8.66 -13.72 0.07
N ALA A 177 8.70 -13.65 1.40
CA ALA A 177 8.83 -12.40 2.14
C ALA A 177 10.14 -11.67 1.84
N VAL A 178 11.26 -12.41 1.76
CA VAL A 178 12.57 -11.86 1.40
C VAL A 178 12.53 -11.24 0.01
N LYS A 179 12.01 -11.96 -0.99
CA LYS A 179 11.89 -11.44 -2.35
C LYS A 179 10.99 -10.20 -2.40
N PHE A 180 9.86 -10.23 -1.69
CA PHE A 180 8.95 -9.10 -1.58
C PHE A 180 9.65 -7.85 -1.03
N MET A 181 10.30 -7.96 0.14
CA MET A 181 10.94 -6.82 0.80
C MET A 181 12.14 -6.30 -0.01
N GLN A 182 12.90 -7.17 -0.68
CA GLN A 182 13.99 -6.75 -1.57
C GLN A 182 13.46 -6.01 -2.79
N SER A 183 12.40 -6.50 -3.43
CA SER A 183 11.71 -5.78 -4.52
C SER A 183 11.16 -4.43 -4.07
N LEU A 184 10.59 -4.37 -2.87
CA LEU A 184 10.07 -3.12 -2.30
C LEU A 184 11.19 -2.09 -2.04
N TYR A 185 12.33 -2.53 -1.49
CA TYR A 185 13.49 -1.65 -1.30
C TYR A 185 14.07 -1.19 -2.63
N ALA A 186 14.19 -2.09 -3.62
CA ALA A 186 14.65 -1.73 -4.96
C ALA A 186 13.74 -0.66 -5.60
N ALA A 187 12.42 -0.78 -5.41
CA ALA A 187 11.46 0.22 -5.83
C ALA A 187 11.67 1.56 -5.11
N TYR A 188 11.82 1.55 -3.79
CA TYR A 188 12.09 2.76 -3.00
C TYR A 188 13.34 3.50 -3.51
N GLU A 189 14.44 2.78 -3.74
CA GLU A 189 15.71 3.35 -4.16
C GLU A 189 15.66 3.85 -5.61
N GLN A 190 15.19 3.02 -6.56
CA GLN A 190 15.21 3.38 -7.97
C GLN A 190 14.21 4.48 -8.34
N MET A 191 13.12 4.62 -7.58
CA MET A 191 12.13 5.68 -7.81
C MET A 191 12.45 6.97 -7.04
N ASP A 192 13.57 7.05 -6.32
CA ASP A 192 13.87 8.15 -5.40
C ASP A 192 12.70 8.47 -4.45
N ALA A 193 12.13 7.42 -3.86
CA ALA A 193 11.06 7.58 -2.90
C ALA A 193 11.61 8.20 -1.60
N SER A 194 10.89 9.16 -1.04
CA SER A 194 11.10 9.68 0.32
C SER A 194 10.31 8.90 1.38
N LEU A 195 9.25 8.20 0.96
CA LEU A 195 8.45 7.27 1.76
C LEU A 195 7.93 6.15 0.87
N MET A 196 8.09 4.91 1.33
CA MET A 196 7.41 3.74 0.79
C MET A 196 6.70 3.01 1.93
N GLU A 197 5.37 2.97 1.91
CA GLU A 197 4.57 2.33 2.96
C GLU A 197 3.58 1.33 2.35
N ILE A 198 3.61 0.11 2.87
CA ILE A 198 2.64 -0.94 2.55
C ILE A 198 1.84 -1.25 3.82
N ASN A 199 0.59 -0.82 3.85
CA ASN A 199 -0.26 -0.96 5.04
C ASN A 199 -1.73 -1.24 4.68
N PRO A 200 -2.16 -2.51 4.61
CA PRO A 200 -1.43 -3.67 5.11
C PRO A 200 -0.55 -4.39 4.07
N PHE A 201 0.57 -4.93 4.55
CA PHE A 201 1.27 -6.06 3.94
C PHE A 201 0.56 -7.34 4.37
N LEU A 202 -0.02 -8.05 3.41
CA LEU A 202 -1.02 -9.08 3.66
C LEU A 202 -0.42 -10.48 3.51
N LEU A 203 -0.70 -11.37 4.47
CA LEU A 203 -0.66 -12.82 4.29
C LEU A 203 -2.09 -13.32 4.05
N THR A 204 -2.29 -14.03 2.93
CA THR A 204 -3.57 -14.63 2.58
C THR A 204 -3.67 -16.08 3.07
N LYS A 205 -4.90 -16.60 3.21
CA LYS A 205 -5.17 -18.00 3.58
C LYS A 205 -4.65 -19.03 2.57
N ASP A 206 -4.40 -18.60 1.34
CA ASP A 206 -3.77 -19.39 0.29
C ASP A 206 -2.26 -19.10 0.16
N ASN A 207 -1.63 -18.63 1.25
CA ASN A 207 -0.17 -18.52 1.39
C ASN A 207 0.50 -17.58 0.38
N ARG A 208 -0.13 -16.44 0.08
CA ARG A 208 0.45 -15.36 -0.72
C ARG A 208 0.74 -14.14 0.14
N LEU A 209 1.87 -13.49 -0.16
CA LEU A 209 2.27 -12.21 0.42
C LEU A 209 2.03 -11.08 -0.58
N MET A 210 1.21 -10.10 -0.20
CA MET A 210 0.67 -9.08 -1.10
C MET A 210 0.71 -7.67 -0.48
N ALA A 211 0.95 -6.66 -1.30
CA ALA A 211 0.77 -5.25 -0.92
C ALA A 211 -0.71 -4.84 -1.09
N LEU A 212 -1.51 -4.94 -0.03
CA LEU A 212 -2.95 -4.67 -0.13
C LEU A 212 -3.25 -3.17 -0.27
N ASP A 213 -2.43 -2.30 0.32
CA ASP A 213 -2.47 -0.86 0.12
C ASP A 213 -1.03 -0.34 0.05
N ALA A 214 -0.81 0.71 -0.73
CA ALA A 214 0.50 1.29 -0.95
C ALA A 214 0.41 2.81 -0.95
N LYS A 215 1.32 3.44 -0.20
CA LYS A 215 1.51 4.88 -0.16
C LYS A 215 2.96 5.19 -0.49
N VAL A 216 3.14 5.97 -1.56
CA VAL A 216 4.46 6.35 -2.06
C VAL A 216 4.55 7.87 -2.11
N ASN A 217 5.61 8.40 -1.53
CA ASN A 217 6.02 9.79 -1.74
C ASN A 217 7.38 9.79 -2.42
N PHE A 218 7.54 10.59 -3.47
CA PHE A 218 8.83 10.83 -4.13
C PHE A 218 9.56 12.02 -3.50
N ASP A 219 10.88 12.04 -3.61
CA ASP A 219 11.67 13.26 -3.44
C ASP A 219 11.41 14.21 -4.61
N ASP A 220 10.88 15.39 -4.32
CA ASP A 220 10.60 16.41 -5.32
C ASP A 220 11.88 16.85 -6.07
N ASN A 221 13.03 16.81 -5.41
CA ASN A 221 14.31 17.16 -6.01
C ASN A 221 14.79 16.14 -7.05
N ALA A 222 14.25 14.93 -7.06
CA ALA A 222 14.63 13.88 -8.01
C ALA A 222 13.71 13.82 -9.24
N LEU A 223 12.62 14.59 -9.27
CA LEU A 223 11.62 14.50 -10.35
C LEU A 223 12.17 14.85 -11.74
N PHE A 224 13.26 15.61 -11.84
CA PHE A 224 13.90 15.93 -13.12
C PHE A 224 14.40 14.68 -13.87
N ARG A 225 14.68 13.58 -13.16
CA ARG A 225 15.14 12.29 -13.71
C ARG A 225 14.05 11.22 -13.71
N HIS A 226 12.82 11.55 -13.31
CA HIS A 226 11.65 10.65 -13.26
C HIS A 226 10.44 11.29 -13.94
N LYS A 227 10.57 11.56 -15.25
CA LYS A 227 9.53 12.27 -16.01
C LYS A 227 8.23 11.47 -16.11
N GLU A 228 8.32 10.14 -16.04
CA GLU A 228 7.20 9.21 -16.06
C GLU A 228 6.26 9.34 -14.84
N PHE A 229 6.66 10.03 -13.78
CA PHE A 229 5.79 10.27 -12.60
C PHE A 229 5.00 11.58 -12.71
N LEU A 230 5.35 12.45 -13.66
CA LEU A 230 4.75 13.78 -13.82
C LEU A 230 3.51 13.79 -14.72
N GLU A 231 3.20 12.67 -15.38
CA GLU A 231 2.04 12.47 -16.27
C GLU A 231 0.90 11.73 -15.56
#